data_AF-A0A4Y2DHS0-F1
#
_entry.id   AF-A0A4Y2DHS0-F1
#
_cell.length_a   1.000
_cell.length_b   1.000
_cell.length_c   1.000
_cell.angle_alpha   90.00
_cell.angle_beta   90.00
_cell.angle_gamma   90.00
#
_symmetry.space_group_name_H-M   'P 1'
#
loop_
_entity.id
_entity.type
_entity.pdbx_description
1 polymer ?
#
loop_
_entity_poly.entity_id
_entity_poly.type
_entity_poly.pdbx_seq_one_letter_code
_entity_poly.pdbx_strand_id
1 'polypeptide(L)'
;MMYKRKGSLKHFLNDLVNLTSASMTPERHYVPYAINMSMCLVFIYPPLLNVMNLLQGSQIKVAGVFRNLQEVIFPCLVAITYSSICYLLLQILKSCKNTVRKKLDSPFSATVEMLKKNYLDVIRCIDTFEDLFSNPIFMIVFNDFCIVSFVIMDMMYLPNWMLKFLLESLTYLVFILGILGFLTICAADVQLEMLSIKSVLLEKMISHPCQEPFPYNEPQINLLLKKSVCTLTAGRAFPFDRGFLLKALAAVIAQAVIIYQLGLSLSQSNNSNTNSCFHLTSNSTE
;
A
#
# COMPACT_ATOMS: atom_id res chain seq x y z
N MET A 1 24.74 -4.75 -15.99
CA MET A 1 23.75 -5.74 -15.50
C MET A 1 24.10 -6.12 -14.07
N MET A 2 23.39 -5.56 -13.09
CA MET A 2 23.58 -5.88 -11.67
C MET A 2 22.74 -7.13 -11.37
N TYR A 3 23.38 -8.21 -10.90
CA TYR A 3 22.69 -9.43 -10.47
C TYR A 3 21.62 -9.05 -9.43
N LYS A 4 20.33 -9.08 -9.82
CA LYS A 4 19.21 -9.05 -8.87
C LYS A 4 19.28 -10.35 -8.08
N ARG A 5 19.96 -10.30 -6.93
CA ARG A 5 19.87 -11.35 -5.91
C ARG A 5 18.38 -11.43 -5.57
N LYS A 6 17.69 -12.51 -5.97
CA LYS A 6 16.32 -12.78 -5.50
C LYS A 6 16.41 -12.80 -3.98
N GLY A 7 15.93 -11.74 -3.33
CA GLY A 7 16.01 -11.60 -1.88
C GLY A 7 15.28 -12.76 -1.23
N SER A 8 15.94 -13.50 -0.35
CA SER A 8 15.25 -14.42 0.55
C SER A 8 14.65 -13.60 1.69
N LEU A 9 13.39 -13.86 2.05
CA LEU A 9 12.73 -13.22 3.20
C LEU A 9 13.59 -13.34 4.47
N LYS A 10 14.25 -14.49 4.69
CA LYS A 10 15.15 -14.71 5.83
C LYS A 10 16.34 -13.76 5.82
N HIS A 11 16.97 -13.58 4.65
CA HIS A 11 18.09 -12.66 4.51
C HIS A 11 17.63 -11.21 4.70
N PHE A 12 16.49 -10.83 4.12
CA PHE A 12 15.89 -9.52 4.32
C PHE A 12 15.63 -9.22 5.80
N LEU A 13 15.01 -10.15 6.53
CA LEU A 13 14.72 -9.97 7.95
C LEU A 13 16.00 -9.84 8.79
N ASN A 14 17.04 -10.63 8.49
CA ASN A 14 18.33 -10.49 9.16
C ASN A 14 18.98 -9.14 8.87
N ASP A 15 18.94 -8.67 7.63
CA ASP A 15 19.47 -7.35 7.25
C ASP A 15 18.69 -6.23 7.96
N LEU A 16 17.36 -6.35 8.03
CA LEU A 16 16.49 -5.40 8.72
C LEU A 16 16.79 -5.36 10.23
N VAL A 17 16.98 -6.51 10.88
CA VAL A 17 17.34 -6.59 12.30
C VAL A 17 18.70 -5.94 12.55
N ASN A 18 19.70 -6.23 11.72
CA ASN A 18 21.04 -5.65 11.84
C ASN A 18 21.03 -4.13 11.64
N LEU A 19 20.23 -3.62 10.69
CA LEU A 19 20.07 -2.19 10.47
C LEU A 19 19.32 -1.52 11.63
N THR A 20 18.31 -2.19 12.18
CA THR A 20 17.53 -1.67 13.31
C THR A 20 18.41 -1.58 14.57
N SER A 21 19.17 -2.63 14.88
CA SER A 21 20.07 -2.64 16.04
C SER A 21 21.20 -1.62 15.93
N ALA A 22 21.71 -1.37 14.72
CA ALA A 22 22.74 -0.37 14.48
C ALA A 22 22.25 1.08 14.54
N SER A 23 20.95 1.32 14.35
CA SER A 23 20.39 2.67 14.15
C SER A 23 19.44 3.14 15.26
N MET A 24 18.87 2.24 16.06
CA MET A 24 17.96 2.58 17.15
C MET A 24 18.65 2.58 18.52
N THR A 25 18.60 3.73 19.20
CA THR A 25 18.75 3.78 20.66
C THR A 25 17.40 3.44 21.34
N PRO A 26 17.39 2.72 22.46
CA PRO A 26 16.17 2.18 23.08
C PRO A 26 15.13 3.22 23.53
N GLU A 27 15.49 4.51 23.61
CA GLU A 27 14.59 5.58 24.05
C GLU A 27 13.52 6.01 23.03
N ARG A 28 13.53 5.50 21.79
CA ARG A 28 12.57 5.87 20.73
C ARG A 28 11.60 4.76 20.32
N HIS A 29 11.22 3.88 21.24
CA HIS A 29 10.22 2.81 20.98
C HIS A 29 8.75 3.30 20.98
N TYR A 30 8.50 4.59 20.77
CA TYR A 30 7.11 5.09 20.71
C TYR A 30 6.51 4.80 19.32
N VAL A 31 5.84 3.65 19.21
CA VAL A 31 4.88 3.44 18.14
C VAL A 31 3.79 4.49 18.32
N PRO A 32 3.58 5.42 17.37
CA PRO A 32 2.56 6.44 17.51
C PRO A 32 1.21 5.76 17.70
N TYR A 33 0.41 6.29 18.62
CA TYR A 33 -0.91 5.75 18.99
C TYR A 33 -1.78 5.41 17.76
N ALA A 34 -1.68 6.21 16.69
CA ALA A 34 -2.35 5.96 15.42
C ALA A 34 -1.98 4.60 14.78
N ILE A 35 -0.71 4.21 14.77
CA ILE A 35 -0.27 2.91 14.23
C ILE A 35 -0.79 1.78 15.12
N ASN A 36 -0.74 1.95 16.44
CA ASN A 36 -1.23 0.92 17.36
C ASN A 36 -2.75 0.73 17.25
N MET A 37 -3.50 1.83 17.14
CA MET A 37 -4.94 1.80 16.90
C MET A 37 -5.29 1.20 15.53
N SER A 38 -4.55 1.55 14.48
CA SER A 38 -4.74 0.96 13.14
C SER A 38 -4.45 -0.55 13.14
N MET A 39 -3.39 -1.01 13.81
CA MET A 39 -3.08 -2.43 13.96
C MET A 39 -4.18 -3.17 14.73
N CYS A 40 -4.66 -2.59 15.84
CA CYS A 40 -5.76 -3.16 16.62
C CYS A 40 -7.06 -3.21 15.82
N LEU A 41 -7.38 -2.14 15.08
CA LEU A 41 -8.57 -2.11 14.21
C LEU A 41 -8.49 -3.18 13.13
N VAL A 42 -7.35 -3.31 12.44
CA VAL A 42 -7.14 -4.36 11.42
C VAL A 42 -7.27 -5.78 12.00
N PHE A 43 -6.95 -5.97 13.29
CA PHE A 43 -7.08 -7.27 13.96
C PHE A 43 -8.49 -7.56 14.50
N ILE A 44 -9.21 -6.53 14.99
CA ILE A 44 -10.54 -6.66 15.61
C ILE A 44 -11.65 -6.68 14.56
N TYR A 45 -11.43 -6.04 13.42
CA TYR A 45 -12.45 -5.93 12.36
C TYR A 45 -12.87 -7.28 11.74
N PRO A 46 -11.95 -8.23 11.43
CA PRO A 46 -12.32 -9.51 10.82
C PRO A 46 -13.24 -10.38 11.70
N PRO A 47 -13.01 -10.50 13.03
CA PRO A 47 -13.98 -11.12 13.93
C PRO A 47 -15.33 -10.41 13.94
N LEU A 48 -15.33 -9.08 13.95
CA LEU A 48 -16.55 -8.27 14.07
C LEU A 48 -17.44 -8.39 12.84
N LEU A 49 -16.83 -8.41 11.65
CA LEU A 49 -17.48 -8.66 10.37
C LEU A 49 -18.11 -10.07 10.30
N ASN A 50 -17.40 -11.09 10.81
CA ASN A 50 -17.93 -12.45 10.87
C ASN A 50 -19.11 -12.58 11.85
N VAL A 51 -19.08 -11.85 12.98
CA VAL A 51 -20.19 -11.81 13.94
C VAL A 51 -21.42 -11.14 13.31
N MET A 52 -21.24 -10.07 12.53
CA MET A 52 -22.34 -9.42 11.81
C MET A 52 -22.98 -10.36 10.78
N ASN A 53 -22.19 -11.11 10.01
CA ASN A 53 -22.71 -12.08 9.03
C ASN A 53 -23.39 -13.29 9.68
N LEU A 54 -22.99 -13.63 10.91
CA LEU A 54 -23.61 -14.68 11.72
C LEU A 54 -24.96 -14.24 12.30
N LEU A 55 -25.10 -12.97 12.69
CA LEU A 55 -26.35 -12.38 13.17
C LEU A 55 -27.41 -12.20 12.07
N GLN A 56 -27.00 -12.17 10.79
CA GLN A 56 -27.90 -12.02 9.64
C GLN A 56 -28.54 -13.34 9.14
N GLY A 57 -28.37 -14.46 9.87
CA GLY A 57 -29.21 -15.66 9.69
C GLY A 57 -28.80 -16.63 8.57
N SER A 58 -27.57 -16.55 8.08
CA SER A 58 -27.05 -17.53 7.11
C SER A 58 -26.85 -18.91 7.75
N GLN A 59 -27.21 -20.00 7.05
CA GLN A 59 -26.96 -21.36 7.55
C GLN A 59 -25.46 -21.60 7.71
N ILE A 60 -25.01 -21.76 8.97
CA ILE A 60 -23.60 -21.85 9.32
C ILE A 60 -23.05 -23.21 8.91
N LYS A 61 -22.36 -23.27 7.76
CA LYS A 61 -21.38 -24.34 7.52
C LYS A 61 -20.07 -23.91 8.16
N VAL A 62 -19.63 -24.64 9.19
CA VAL A 62 -18.39 -24.36 9.94
C VAL A 62 -17.18 -24.17 9.00
N ALA A 63 -17.10 -24.97 7.93
CA ALA A 63 -16.06 -24.83 6.90
C ALA A 63 -16.10 -23.48 6.15
N GLY A 64 -17.28 -22.90 5.94
CA GLY A 64 -17.45 -21.57 5.33
C GLY A 64 -17.00 -20.44 6.26
N VAL A 65 -17.24 -20.57 7.56
CA VAL A 65 -16.77 -19.60 8.57
C VAL A 65 -15.24 -19.59 8.64
N PHE A 66 -14.60 -20.77 8.68
CA PHE A 66 -13.13 -20.85 8.69
C PHE A 66 -12.52 -20.30 7.41
N ARG A 67 -13.14 -20.53 6.26
CA ARG A 67 -12.68 -20.00 4.98
C ARG A 67 -12.82 -18.47 4.91
N ASN A 68 -13.95 -17.91 5.33
CA ASN A 68 -14.14 -16.46 5.43
C ASN A 68 -13.15 -15.83 6.42
N LEU A 69 -12.93 -16.49 7.56
CA LEU A 69 -11.94 -16.05 8.54
C LEU A 69 -10.54 -16.04 7.94
N GLN A 70 -10.15 -17.07 7.18
CA GLN A 70 -8.86 -17.14 6.50
C GLN A 70 -8.73 -16.08 5.40
N GLU A 71 -9.78 -15.87 4.59
CA GLU A 71 -9.82 -14.88 3.51
C GLU A 71 -9.71 -13.45 4.03
N VAL A 72 -10.16 -13.16 5.27
CA VAL A 72 -10.02 -11.83 5.88
C VAL A 72 -8.76 -11.70 6.75
N ILE A 73 -8.37 -12.74 7.50
CA ILE A 73 -7.17 -12.71 8.36
C ILE A 73 -5.89 -12.59 7.51
N PHE A 74 -5.80 -13.29 6.39
CA PHE A 74 -4.57 -13.30 5.60
C PHE A 74 -4.19 -11.91 5.05
N PRO A 75 -5.09 -11.16 4.38
CA PRO A 75 -4.83 -9.76 3.99
C PRO A 75 -4.45 -8.87 5.18
N CYS A 76 -5.11 -9.03 6.32
CA CYS A 76 -4.81 -8.28 7.54
C CYS A 76 -3.39 -8.54 8.04
N LEU A 77 -2.98 -9.80 8.11
CA LEU A 77 -1.63 -10.19 8.54
C LEU A 77 -0.55 -9.64 7.60
N VAL A 78 -0.80 -9.71 6.29
CA VAL A 78 0.13 -9.16 5.30
C VAL A 78 0.19 -7.64 5.43
N ALA A 79 -0.94 -6.96 5.60
CA ALA A 79 -1.01 -5.51 5.78
C ALA A 79 -0.30 -5.05 7.07
N ILE A 80 -0.50 -5.76 8.18
CA ILE A 80 0.20 -5.55 9.46
C ILE A 80 1.70 -5.73 9.28
N THR A 81 2.12 -6.81 8.63
CA THR A 81 3.54 -7.13 8.39
C THR A 81 4.19 -6.05 7.53
N TYR A 82 3.54 -5.68 6.42
CA TYR A 82 4.00 -4.64 5.51
C TYR A 82 4.16 -3.29 6.23
N SER A 83 3.15 -2.89 7.00
CA SER A 83 3.15 -1.61 7.70
C SER A 83 4.17 -1.57 8.83
N SER A 84 4.37 -2.68 9.54
CA SER A 84 5.40 -2.83 10.58
C SER A 84 6.79 -2.65 9.99
N ILE A 85 7.06 -3.29 8.86
CA ILE A 85 8.34 -3.17 8.15
C ILE A 85 8.54 -1.74 7.65
N CYS A 86 7.51 -1.12 7.05
CA CYS A 86 7.56 0.29 6.64
C CYS A 86 7.91 1.22 7.81
N TYR A 87 7.30 0.98 8.98
CA TYR A 87 7.60 1.76 10.18
C TYR A 87 9.04 1.59 10.66
N LEU A 88 9.57 0.35 10.68
CA LEU A 88 10.97 0.09 11.02
C LEU A 88 11.92 0.80 10.04
N LEU A 89 11.67 0.66 8.74
CA LEU A 89 12.44 1.33 7.69
C LEU A 89 12.40 2.85 7.83
N LEU A 90 11.23 3.43 8.14
CA LEU A 90 11.06 4.86 8.38
C LEU A 90 11.90 5.34 9.55
N GLN A 91 11.96 4.58 10.64
CA GLN A 91 12.78 4.94 11.81
C GLN A 91 14.27 4.84 11.51
N ILE A 92 14.70 3.79 10.79
CA ILE A 92 16.09 3.65 10.32
C ILE A 92 16.47 4.85 9.44
N LEU A 93 15.58 5.25 8.51
CA LEU A 93 15.77 6.42 7.66
C LEU A 93 15.86 7.72 8.47
N LYS A 94 14.98 7.93 9.45
CA LYS A 94 15.06 9.10 10.35
C LYS A 94 16.37 9.14 11.14
N SER A 95 16.85 7.98 11.60
CA SER A 95 18.14 7.86 12.27
C SER A 95 19.30 8.18 11.33
N CYS A 96 19.24 7.66 10.10
CA CYS A 96 20.20 7.97 9.04
C CYS A 96 20.22 9.49 8.74
N LYS A 97 19.04 10.12 8.55
CA LYS A 97 18.89 11.56 8.33
C LYS A 97 19.54 12.39 9.44
N ASN A 98 19.28 12.02 10.70
CA ASN A 98 19.87 12.71 11.85
C ASN A 98 21.39 12.56 11.88
N THR A 99 21.89 11.39 11.54
CA THR A 99 23.34 11.12 11.48
C THR A 99 23.98 11.92 10.35
N VAL A 100 23.35 11.99 9.17
CA VAL A 100 23.80 12.82 8.04
C VAL A 100 23.83 14.28 8.45
N ARG A 101 22.76 14.79 9.04
CA ARG A 101 22.67 16.19 9.48
C ARG A 101 23.76 16.55 10.51
N LYS A 102 24.10 15.63 11.42
CA LYS A 102 25.08 15.90 12.49
C LYS A 102 26.54 15.64 12.12
N LYS A 103 26.81 14.62 11.28
CA LYS A 103 28.17 14.09 11.08
C LYS A 103 28.74 14.35 9.68
N LEU A 104 27.96 14.87 8.73
CA LEU A 104 28.46 15.11 7.38
C LEU A 104 29.56 16.19 7.32
N ASP A 105 29.57 17.13 8.27
CA ASP A 105 30.59 18.19 8.36
C ASP A 105 31.85 17.71 9.13
N SER A 106 31.92 16.41 9.45
CA SER A 106 33.06 15.85 10.17
C SER A 106 34.29 15.81 9.26
N PRO A 107 35.46 16.31 9.71
CA PRO A 107 36.69 16.27 8.92
C PRO A 107 37.24 14.86 8.72
N PHE A 108 36.67 13.86 9.40
CA PHE A 108 37.14 12.46 9.35
C PHE A 108 36.49 11.68 8.21
N SER A 109 37.27 11.36 7.17
CA SER A 109 36.83 10.59 5.98
C SER A 109 36.13 9.26 6.33
N ALA A 110 36.62 8.55 7.36
CA ALA A 110 36.04 7.28 7.81
C ALA A 110 34.58 7.43 8.30
N THR A 111 34.23 8.58 8.89
CA THR A 111 32.87 8.86 9.38
C THR A 111 31.90 9.04 8.22
N VAL A 112 32.34 9.72 7.15
CA VAL A 112 31.54 9.93 5.93
C VAL A 112 31.36 8.62 5.16
N GLU A 113 32.40 7.79 5.09
CA GLU A 113 32.34 6.48 4.43
C GLU A 113 31.38 5.51 5.15
N MET A 114 31.41 5.50 6.49
CA MET A 114 30.45 4.73 7.30
C MET A 114 29.01 5.22 7.09
N LEU A 115 28.80 6.54 7.07
CA LEU A 115 27.49 7.15 6.83
C LEU A 115 26.92 6.75 5.46
N LYS A 116 27.76 6.80 4.42
CA LYS A 116 27.43 6.37 3.06
C LYS A 116 27.05 4.90 3.02
N LYS A 117 27.87 4.03 3.63
CA LYS A 117 27.62 2.59 3.67
C LYS A 117 26.27 2.31 4.32
N ASN A 118 25.99 2.93 5.46
CA ASN A 118 24.71 2.79 6.15
C ASN A 118 23.53 3.23 5.27
N TYR A 119 23.62 4.38 4.59
CA TYR A 119 22.54 4.83 3.70
C TYR A 119 22.34 3.89 2.50
N LEU A 120 23.41 3.40 1.88
CA LEU A 120 23.33 2.43 0.78
C LEU A 120 22.71 1.10 1.20
N ASP A 121 23.08 0.60 2.38
CA ASP A 121 22.52 -0.63 2.94
C ASP A 121 21.02 -0.47 3.23
N VAL A 122 20.60 0.70 3.74
CA VAL A 122 19.17 1.02 3.92
C VAL A 122 18.43 1.05 2.59
N ILE A 123 18.96 1.72 1.55
CA ILE A 123 18.30 1.73 0.24
C ILE A 123 18.20 0.32 -0.33
N ARG A 124 19.27 -0.50 -0.24
CA ARG A 124 19.24 -1.89 -0.70
C ARG A 124 18.19 -2.72 0.06
N CYS A 125 18.04 -2.49 1.37
CA CYS A 125 17.01 -3.13 2.18
C CYS A 125 15.60 -2.75 1.68
N ILE A 126 15.37 -1.47 1.37
CA ILE A 126 14.09 -0.98 0.81
C ILE A 126 13.83 -1.56 -0.59
N ASP A 127 14.84 -1.61 -1.45
CA ASP A 127 14.73 -2.23 -2.79
C ASP A 127 14.33 -3.73 -2.67
N THR A 128 14.90 -4.42 -1.67
CA THR A 128 14.59 -5.83 -1.41
C THR A 128 13.19 -6.01 -0.82
N PHE A 129 12.77 -5.09 0.05
CA PHE A 129 11.41 -5.06 0.59
C PHE A 129 10.37 -4.91 -0.53
N GLU A 130 10.60 -3.98 -1.45
CA GLU A 130 9.74 -3.79 -2.62
C GLU A 130 9.69 -5.06 -3.48
N ASP A 131 10.84 -5.67 -3.79
CA ASP A 131 10.89 -6.90 -4.59
C ASP A 131 10.16 -8.09 -3.91
N LEU A 132 10.07 -8.12 -2.57
CA LEU A 132 9.38 -9.17 -1.81
C LEU A 132 7.89 -8.93 -1.64
N PHE A 133 7.48 -7.69 -1.34
CA PHE A 133 6.12 -7.38 -0.91
C PHE A 133 5.25 -6.72 -1.99
N SER A 134 5.82 -6.25 -3.11
CA SER A 134 5.06 -5.60 -4.18
C SER A 134 3.94 -6.51 -4.73
N ASN A 135 4.23 -7.79 -4.97
CA ASN A 135 3.24 -8.76 -5.47
C ASN A 135 2.19 -9.18 -4.43
N PRO A 136 2.56 -9.54 -3.19
CA PRO A 136 1.58 -9.79 -2.12
C PRO A 136 0.61 -8.62 -1.92
N ILE A 137 1.11 -7.38 -1.90
CA ILE A 137 0.26 -6.20 -1.75
C ILE A 137 -0.62 -5.99 -2.98
N PHE A 138 -0.11 -6.24 -4.19
CA PHE A 138 -0.94 -6.21 -5.41
C PHE A 138 -2.15 -7.15 -5.32
N MET A 139 -1.96 -8.37 -4.83
CA MET A 139 -3.06 -9.32 -4.67
C MET A 139 -4.13 -8.82 -3.70
N ILE A 140 -3.73 -8.12 -2.63
CA ILE A 140 -4.67 -7.50 -1.67
C ILE A 140 -5.42 -6.36 -2.33
N VAL A 141 -4.72 -5.42 -2.96
CA VAL A 141 -5.33 -4.28 -3.65
C VAL A 141 -6.28 -4.75 -4.75
N PHE A 142 -5.90 -5.78 -5.51
CA PHE A 142 -6.75 -6.36 -6.54
C PHE A 142 -8.00 -7.01 -5.96
N ASN A 143 -7.87 -7.76 -4.86
CA ASN A 143 -9.02 -8.34 -4.16
C ASN A 143 -9.98 -7.25 -3.66
N ASP A 144 -9.44 -6.19 -3.05
CA ASP A 144 -10.21 -5.05 -2.56
C ASP A 144 -10.99 -4.38 -3.71
N PHE A 145 -10.35 -4.16 -4.87
CA PHE A 145 -11.03 -3.65 -6.06
C PHE A 145 -12.16 -4.59 -6.52
N CYS A 146 -11.94 -5.90 -6.54
CA CYS A 146 -12.98 -6.87 -6.89
C CYS A 146 -14.18 -6.81 -5.93
N ILE A 147 -13.93 -6.74 -4.62
CA ILE A 147 -15.00 -6.64 -3.61
C ILE A 147 -15.82 -5.36 -3.84
N VAL A 148 -15.16 -4.22 -4.01
CA VAL A 148 -15.84 -2.94 -4.29
C VAL A 148 -16.64 -3.01 -5.60
N SER A 149 -16.11 -3.70 -6.61
CA SER A 149 -16.80 -3.93 -7.89
C SER A 149 -18.11 -4.70 -7.71
N PHE A 150 -18.10 -5.77 -6.90
CA PHE A 150 -19.30 -6.55 -6.58
C PHE A 150 -20.32 -5.72 -5.81
N VAL A 151 -19.88 -4.96 -4.81
CA VAL A 151 -20.76 -4.07 -4.05
C VAL A 151 -21.46 -3.06 -4.97
N ILE A 152 -20.75 -2.45 -5.92
CA ILE A 152 -21.32 -1.51 -6.89
C ILE A 152 -22.32 -2.22 -7.81
N MET A 153 -22.00 -3.42 -8.28
CA MET A 153 -22.90 -4.19 -9.13
C MET A 153 -24.21 -4.53 -8.39
N ASP A 154 -24.10 -5.01 -7.15
CA ASP A 154 -25.26 -5.33 -6.33
C ASP A 154 -26.11 -4.09 -6.01
N MET A 155 -25.47 -2.94 -5.74
CA MET A 155 -26.17 -1.65 -5.59
C MET A 155 -27.01 -1.29 -6.81
N MET A 156 -26.55 -1.60 -8.02
CA MET A 156 -27.21 -1.21 -9.26
C MET A 156 -28.31 -2.17 -9.71
N TYR A 157 -28.16 -3.47 -9.46
CA TYR A 157 -29.03 -4.49 -10.07
C TYR A 157 -29.91 -5.26 -9.08
N LEU A 158 -29.63 -5.24 -7.77
CA LEU A 158 -30.46 -5.94 -6.79
C LEU A 158 -31.62 -5.05 -6.29
N PRO A 159 -32.90 -5.41 -6.53
CA PRO A 159 -34.01 -4.70 -5.93
C PRO A 159 -33.99 -4.88 -4.40
N ASN A 160 -34.29 -3.81 -3.66
CA ASN A 160 -34.23 -3.76 -2.18
C ASN A 160 -32.85 -3.99 -1.56
N TRP A 161 -31.76 -3.80 -2.34
CA TRP A 161 -30.39 -3.92 -1.84
C TRP A 161 -30.13 -3.08 -0.57
N MET A 162 -30.57 -1.81 -0.57
CA MET A 162 -30.42 -0.87 0.54
C MET A 162 -30.94 -1.41 1.87
N LEU A 163 -32.03 -2.18 1.86
CA LEU A 163 -32.66 -2.69 3.09
C LEU A 163 -31.91 -3.91 3.66
N LYS A 164 -31.25 -4.70 2.80
CA LYS A 164 -30.62 -5.96 3.21
C LYS A 164 -29.11 -5.85 3.44
N PHE A 165 -28.40 -5.09 2.59
CA PHE A 165 -26.94 -5.17 2.49
C PHE A 165 -26.21 -3.86 2.78
N LEU A 166 -26.91 -2.76 3.07
CA LEU A 166 -26.31 -1.44 3.26
C LEU A 166 -25.29 -1.41 4.40
N LEU A 167 -25.64 -1.97 5.57
CA LEU A 167 -24.75 -1.96 6.73
C LEU A 167 -23.49 -2.82 6.48
N GLU A 168 -23.66 -4.01 5.91
CA GLU A 168 -22.56 -4.92 5.58
C GLU A 168 -21.62 -4.28 4.55
N SER A 169 -22.17 -3.74 3.46
CA SER A 169 -21.40 -3.13 2.37
C SER A 169 -20.67 -1.86 2.80
N LEU A 170 -21.30 -1.03 3.63
CA LEU A 170 -20.65 0.15 4.20
C LEU A 170 -19.46 -0.25 5.09
N THR A 171 -19.63 -1.32 5.87
CA THR A 171 -18.58 -1.89 6.73
C THR A 171 -17.40 -2.36 5.87
N TYR A 172 -17.63 -3.18 4.84
CA TYR A 172 -16.58 -3.58 3.89
C TYR A 172 -15.87 -2.39 3.22
N LEU A 173 -16.61 -1.37 2.79
CA LEU A 173 -16.03 -0.18 2.16
C LEU A 173 -15.13 0.61 3.12
N VAL A 174 -15.59 0.87 4.35
CA VAL A 174 -14.82 1.57 5.38
C VAL A 174 -13.54 0.80 5.70
N PHE A 175 -13.63 -0.53 5.79
CA PHE A 175 -12.49 -1.40 6.04
C PHE A 175 -11.44 -1.34 4.93
N ILE A 176 -11.87 -1.52 3.68
CA ILE A 176 -11.00 -1.49 2.51
C ILE A 176 -10.31 -0.13 2.41
N LEU A 177 -11.07 0.97 2.53
CA LEU A 177 -10.49 2.32 2.51
C LEU A 177 -9.53 2.56 3.68
N GLY A 178 -9.85 2.03 4.86
CA GLY A 178 -9.01 2.11 6.05
C GLY A 178 -7.66 1.41 5.87
N ILE A 179 -7.68 0.14 5.42
CA ILE A 179 -6.47 -0.64 5.17
C ILE A 179 -5.64 -0.01 4.04
N LEU A 180 -6.28 0.30 2.91
CA LEU A 180 -5.61 0.87 1.75
C LEU A 180 -4.99 2.23 2.08
N GLY A 181 -5.72 3.07 2.81
CA GLY A 181 -5.23 4.36 3.29
C GLY A 181 -4.05 4.22 4.23
N PHE A 182 -4.12 3.29 5.19
CA PHE A 182 -3.02 3.04 6.12
C PHE A 182 -1.75 2.55 5.41
N LEU A 183 -1.87 1.56 4.52
CA LEU A 183 -0.77 1.06 3.70
C LEU A 183 -0.14 2.18 2.86
N THR A 184 -0.98 3.02 2.26
CA THR A 184 -0.54 4.16 1.45
C THR A 184 0.26 5.16 2.27
N ILE A 185 -0.21 5.53 3.47
CA ILE A 185 0.50 6.47 4.35
C ILE A 185 1.86 5.89 4.76
N CYS A 186 1.89 4.65 5.23
CA CYS A 186 3.13 4.00 5.64
C CYS A 186 4.15 3.92 4.50
N ALA A 187 3.71 3.52 3.30
CA ALA A 187 4.59 3.41 2.14
C ALA A 187 5.07 4.79 1.63
N ALA A 188 4.18 5.79 1.61
CA ALA A 188 4.52 7.14 1.16
C ALA A 188 5.50 7.83 2.12
N ASP A 189 5.36 7.64 3.44
CA ASP A 189 6.26 8.25 4.42
C ASP A 189 7.70 7.75 4.30
N VAL A 190 7.91 6.46 3.98
CA VAL A 190 9.25 5.91 3.70
C VAL A 190 9.88 6.62 2.51
N GLN A 191 9.14 6.79 1.42
CA GLN A 191 9.63 7.47 0.20
C GLN A 191 9.94 8.95 0.46
N LEU A 192 9.06 9.64 1.20
CA LEU A 192 9.23 11.04 1.56
C LEU A 192 10.46 11.24 2.45
N GLU A 193 10.70 10.34 3.40
CA GLU A 193 11.88 10.42 4.25
C GLU A 193 13.17 10.15 3.45
N MET A 194 13.17 9.23 2.49
CA MET A 194 14.30 9.04 1.55
C MET A 194 14.57 10.31 0.72
N LEU A 195 13.53 10.97 0.23
CA LEU A 195 13.64 12.25 -0.49
C LEU A 195 14.16 13.36 0.44
N SER A 196 13.73 13.39 1.69
CA SER A 196 14.20 14.34 2.71
C SER A 196 15.69 14.16 3.02
N ILE A 197 16.20 12.92 3.07
CA ILE A 197 17.65 12.69 3.24
C ILE A 197 18.43 13.26 2.06
N LYS A 198 17.94 13.09 0.83
CA LYS A 198 18.56 13.69 -0.35
C LYS A 198 18.54 15.21 -0.33
N SER A 199 17.43 15.82 0.10
CA SER A 199 17.37 17.28 0.21
C SER A 199 18.38 17.80 1.24
N VAL A 200 18.53 17.11 2.38
CA VAL A 200 19.54 17.46 3.40
C VAL A 200 20.97 17.30 2.86
N LEU A 201 21.24 16.23 2.10
CA LEU A 201 22.54 16.03 1.43
C LEU A 201 22.85 17.15 0.42
N LEU A 202 21.84 17.56 -0.36
CA LEU A 202 21.97 18.63 -1.35
C LEU A 202 22.17 19.99 -0.67
N GLU A 203 21.37 20.31 0.35
CA GLU A 203 21.49 21.55 1.12
C GLU A 203 22.90 21.71 1.68
N LYS A 204 23.46 20.64 2.27
CA LYS A 204 24.82 20.65 2.80
C LYS A 204 25.92 20.81 1.75
N MET A 205 25.74 20.27 0.54
CA MET A 205 26.66 20.55 -0.56
C MET A 205 26.65 22.02 -0.96
N ILE A 206 25.47 22.64 -1.00
CA ILE A 206 25.30 24.03 -1.45
C ILE A 206 25.75 25.02 -0.35
N SER A 207 25.49 24.70 0.92
CA SER A 207 25.80 25.55 2.06
C SER A 207 27.26 25.50 2.51
N HIS A 208 28.18 24.97 1.72
CA HIS A 208 29.63 25.08 1.92
C HIS A 208 30.24 26.08 0.92
N PRO A 209 30.17 27.40 1.19
CA PRO A 209 30.94 28.36 0.43
C PRO A 209 32.40 28.38 0.93
N CYS A 210 33.33 28.01 0.05
CA CYS A 210 34.60 28.72 -0.13
C CYS A 210 35.65 28.82 0.99
N GLN A 211 35.75 27.92 2.00
CA GLN A 211 36.92 28.00 2.91
C GLN A 211 37.75 26.74 3.16
N GLU A 212 37.26 25.51 2.93
CA GLU A 212 38.15 24.34 2.88
C GLU A 212 37.69 23.38 1.79
N PRO A 213 38.60 22.83 0.98
CA PRO A 213 38.22 21.89 -0.05
C PRO A 213 37.68 20.65 0.65
N PHE A 214 36.50 20.18 0.26
CA PHE A 214 35.98 18.87 0.62
C PHE A 214 36.42 17.89 -0.47
N PRO A 215 37.71 17.50 -0.58
CA PRO A 215 38.28 17.12 -1.86
C PRO A 215 38.04 15.65 -2.18
N TYR A 216 37.60 14.84 -1.22
CA TYR A 216 37.63 13.38 -1.34
C TYR A 216 36.26 12.71 -1.53
N ASN A 217 35.16 13.35 -1.09
CA ASN A 217 33.86 12.67 -1.03
C ASN A 217 32.76 13.28 -1.93
N GLU A 218 32.96 14.47 -2.49
CA GLU A 218 32.01 15.15 -3.39
C GLU A 218 31.52 14.29 -4.58
N PRO A 219 32.39 13.62 -5.36
CA PRO A 219 31.93 12.77 -6.47
C PRO A 219 31.07 11.59 -5.97
N GLN A 220 31.35 11.08 -4.77
CA GLN A 220 30.64 9.95 -4.20
C GLN A 220 29.27 10.34 -3.63
N ILE A 221 29.16 11.52 -3.02
CA ILE A 221 27.87 12.05 -2.57
C ILE A 221 27.01 12.44 -3.78
N ASN A 222 27.62 12.95 -4.85
CA ASN A 222 26.92 13.23 -6.10
C ASN A 222 26.34 11.94 -6.73
N LEU A 223 27.06 10.81 -6.65
CA LEU A 223 26.52 9.50 -7.03
C LEU A 223 25.33 9.06 -6.17
N LEU A 224 25.34 9.34 -4.85
CA LEU A 224 24.20 9.05 -3.96
C LEU A 224 22.97 9.90 -4.30
N LEU A 225 23.18 11.19 -4.62
CA LEU A 225 22.11 12.08 -5.07
C LEU A 225 21.49 11.62 -6.38
N LYS A 226 22.32 11.12 -7.32
CA LYS A 226 21.88 10.57 -8.61
C LYS A 226 21.11 9.25 -8.49
N LYS A 227 21.32 8.45 -7.44
CA LYS A 227 20.61 7.17 -7.27
C LYS A 227 19.11 7.41 -7.06
N SER A 228 18.23 6.89 -7.93
CA SER A 228 16.77 7.07 -7.79
C SER A 228 16.24 6.58 -6.44
N VAL A 229 15.24 7.28 -5.89
CA VAL A 229 14.54 6.82 -4.68
C VAL A 229 13.68 5.62 -5.06
N CYS A 230 13.68 4.58 -4.23
CA CYS A 230 12.80 3.43 -4.41
C CYS A 230 11.36 3.86 -4.12
N THR A 231 10.50 3.80 -5.13
CA THR A 231 9.06 3.99 -4.97
C THR A 231 8.46 2.65 -4.57
N LEU A 232 7.73 2.62 -3.45
CA LEU A 232 7.00 1.44 -3.01
C LEU A 232 5.71 1.33 -3.80
N THR A 233 5.43 0.15 -4.37
CA THR A 233 4.32 -0.04 -5.29
C THR A 233 3.55 -1.32 -5.00
N ALA A 234 2.31 -1.37 -5.45
CA ALA A 234 1.57 -2.61 -5.63
C ALA A 234 1.82 -3.13 -7.06
N GLY A 235 2.51 -4.27 -7.15
CA GLY A 235 2.71 -5.04 -8.38
C GLY A 235 3.55 -4.32 -9.43
N ARG A 236 4.40 -3.36 -9.03
CA ARG A 236 5.16 -2.45 -9.92
C ARG A 236 4.30 -1.59 -10.86
N ALA A 237 2.97 -1.61 -10.69
CA ALA A 237 2.03 -0.87 -11.52
C ALA A 237 1.48 0.35 -10.76
N PHE A 238 1.21 0.18 -9.47
CA PHE A 238 0.50 1.15 -8.67
C PHE A 238 1.41 1.75 -7.59
N PRO A 239 2.01 2.94 -7.81
CA PRO A 239 2.83 3.58 -6.80
C PRO A 239 1.98 4.06 -5.63
N PHE A 240 2.39 3.72 -4.41
CA PHE A 240 1.79 4.27 -3.20
C PHE A 240 2.31 5.69 -2.97
N ASP A 241 1.59 6.66 -3.53
CA ASP A 241 1.76 8.08 -3.27
C ASP A 241 0.60 8.63 -2.43
N ARG A 242 0.73 9.84 -1.88
CA ARG A 242 -0.35 10.46 -1.08
C ARG A 242 -1.67 10.61 -1.86
N GLY A 243 -1.61 10.63 -3.19
CA GLY A 243 -2.77 10.68 -4.07
C GLY A 243 -3.38 9.31 -4.42
N PHE A 244 -2.78 8.20 -3.97
CA PHE A 244 -3.20 6.86 -4.37
C PHE A 244 -4.66 6.56 -3.98
N LEU A 245 -5.09 6.95 -2.78
CA LEU A 245 -6.47 6.76 -2.35
C LEU A 245 -7.46 7.51 -3.25
N LEU A 246 -7.10 8.73 -3.68
CA LEU A 246 -7.94 9.53 -4.58
C LEU A 246 -8.02 8.89 -5.97
N LYS A 247 -6.91 8.34 -6.48
CA LYS A 247 -6.89 7.60 -7.74
C LYS A 247 -7.76 6.35 -7.65
N ALA A 248 -7.70 5.62 -6.55
CA ALA A 248 -8.54 4.45 -6.30
C ALA A 248 -10.03 4.84 -6.27
N LEU A 249 -10.39 5.91 -5.55
CA LEU A 249 -11.76 6.43 -5.52
C LEU A 249 -12.26 6.84 -6.91
N ALA A 250 -11.44 7.55 -7.68
CA ALA A 250 -11.77 7.95 -9.05
C ALA A 250 -11.99 6.74 -9.96
N ALA A 251 -11.16 5.69 -9.82
CA ALA A 251 -11.32 4.45 -10.57
C ALA A 251 -12.64 3.74 -10.21
N VAL A 252 -13.00 3.70 -8.93
CA VAL A 252 -14.27 3.12 -8.44
C VAL A 252 -15.47 3.89 -9.00
N ILE A 253 -15.43 5.23 -9.02
CA ILE A 253 -16.49 6.05 -9.61
C ILE A 253 -16.60 5.81 -11.13
N ALA A 254 -15.47 5.81 -11.84
CA ALA A 254 -15.44 5.54 -13.28
C ALA A 254 -16.02 4.15 -13.58
N GLN A 255 -15.67 3.15 -12.79
CA GLN A 255 -16.21 1.80 -12.90
C GLN A 255 -17.72 1.77 -12.68
N ALA A 256 -18.26 2.48 -11.68
CA ALA A 256 -19.69 2.58 -11.47
C ALA A 256 -20.41 3.16 -12.70
N VAL A 257 -19.87 4.24 -13.29
CA VAL A 257 -20.44 4.85 -14.51
C VAL A 257 -20.43 3.85 -15.68
N ILE A 258 -19.35 3.12 -15.88
CA ILE A 258 -19.25 2.10 -16.95
C ILE A 258 -20.27 0.99 -16.75
N ILE A 259 -20.38 0.46 -15.53
CA ILE A 259 -21.35 -0.60 -15.19
C ILE A 259 -22.78 -0.11 -15.44
N TYR A 260 -23.09 1.12 -15.06
CA TYR A 260 -24.39 1.74 -15.30
C TYR A 260 -24.71 1.85 -16.80
N GLN A 261 -23.76 2.35 -17.60
CA GLN A 261 -23.93 2.46 -19.05
C GLN A 261 -24.10 1.10 -19.73
N LEU A 262 -23.33 0.10 -19.31
CA LEU A 262 -23.46 -1.27 -19.81
C LEU A 262 -24.85 -1.84 -19.48
N GLY A 263 -25.36 -1.63 -18.26
CA GLY A 263 -26.71 -2.05 -17.87
C GLY A 263 -27.82 -1.42 -18.69
N LEU A 264 -27.73 -0.11 -18.93
CA LEU A 264 -28.67 0.60 -19.80
C LEU A 264 -28.64 0.06 -21.23
N SER A 265 -27.46 -0.20 -21.80
CA SER A 265 -27.33 -0.75 -23.15
C SER A 265 -27.94 -2.16 -23.27
N LEU A 266 -27.75 -3.00 -22.25
CA LEU A 266 -28.29 -4.35 -22.21
C LEU A 266 -29.82 -4.36 -22.09
N SER A 267 -30.38 -3.49 -21.23
CA SER A 267 -31.83 -3.35 -21.09
C SER A 267 -32.51 -2.81 -22.35
N GLN A 268 -31.89 -1.86 -23.05
CA GLN A 268 -32.38 -1.36 -24.34
C GLN A 268 -32.33 -2.44 -25.43
N SER A 269 -31.25 -3.22 -25.51
CA SER A 269 -31.14 -4.35 -26.44
C SER A 269 -32.24 -5.39 -26.21
N ASN A 270 -32.51 -5.75 -24.96
CA ASN A 270 -33.56 -6.73 -24.65
C ASN A 270 -34.97 -6.22 -25.00
N ASN A 271 -35.26 -4.93 -24.79
CA ASN A 271 -36.54 -4.33 -25.18
C ASN A 271 -36.72 -4.19 -26.70
N SER A 272 -35.63 -4.03 -27.46
CA SER A 272 -35.68 -4.03 -28.93
C SER A 272 -35.98 -5.42 -29.51
N ASN A 273 -35.43 -6.48 -28.90
CA ASN A 273 -35.69 -7.86 -29.31
C ASN A 273 -37.12 -8.32 -28.96
N THR A 274 -37.67 -7.93 -27.81
CA THR A 274 -39.07 -8.24 -27.46
C THR A 274 -40.07 -7.52 -28.35
N ASN A 275 -39.82 -6.26 -28.72
CA ASN A 275 -40.67 -5.54 -29.68
C ASN A 275 -40.57 -6.10 -31.12
N SER A 276 -39.41 -6.66 -31.52
CA SER A 276 -39.28 -7.34 -32.82
C SER A 276 -40.03 -8.68 -32.87
N CYS A 277 -40.11 -9.40 -31.75
CA CYS A 277 -40.83 -10.68 -31.66
C CYS A 277 -42.35 -10.50 -31.63
N PHE A 278 -42.86 -9.40 -31.05
CA PHE A 278 -44.29 -9.06 -31.08
C PHE A 278 -44.78 -8.62 -32.46
N HIS A 279 -43.89 -8.13 -33.34
CA HIS A 279 -44.24 -7.77 -34.71
C HIS A 279 -44.30 -8.95 -35.69
N LEU A 280 -43.83 -10.14 -35.29
CA LEU A 280 -43.84 -11.35 -36.13
C LEU A 280 -45.03 -12.28 -35.86
N THR A 281 -45.82 -12.04 -34.80
CA THR A 281 -47.01 -12.84 -34.46
C THR A 281 -48.34 -12.17 -34.78
N SER A 282 -48.36 -10.95 -35.33
CA SER A 282 -49.60 -10.24 -35.67
C SER A 282 -50.06 -10.36 -37.14
N ASN A 283 -49.35 -11.11 -37.99
CA ASN A 283 -49.67 -11.22 -39.43
C ASN A 283 -49.97 -12.68 -39.85
N SER A 284 -50.87 -13.37 -39.14
CA SER A 284 -51.42 -14.64 -39.62
C SER A 284 -52.86 -14.85 -39.18
N THR A 285 -53.75 -13.96 -39.61
CA THR A 285 -55.18 -14.26 -39.79
C THR A 285 -55.67 -13.45 -40.98
N GLU A 286 -55.55 -14.05 -42.16
CA GLU A 286 -56.49 -13.96 -43.29
C GLU A 286 -56.20 -15.13 -44.24
#